data_AF-A0A1W9Z6H4-F1
#
_entry.id   AF-A0A1W9Z6H4-F1
#
_cell.length_a   1.000
_cell.length_b   1.000
_cell.length_c   1.000
_cell.angle_alpha   90.00
_cell.angle_beta   90.00
_cell.angle_gamma   90.00
#
_symmetry.space_group_name_H-M   'P 1'
#
loop_
_entity.id
_entity.type
_entity.pdbx_description
1 polymer ?
#
loop_
_entity_poly.entity_id
_entity_poly.type
_entity_poly.pdbx_seq_one_letter_code
_entity_poly.pdbx_strand_id
1 'polypeptide(L)'
;MGHLPVRLPAPVRKAIDAVNKGDTAAFVALFSPKTGYVSHCGREFHGLDAIRSWSNHEFIGQQVKLRVANFYLTDEGDAVIIAEVVCDGLTSPNAITFHVDGELLANMRTSPF
;
A
#
# COMPACT_ATOMS: atom_id res chain seq x y z
N MET A 1 -13.67 24.76 13.34
CA MET A 1 -12.43 24.81 14.14
C MET A 1 -11.66 23.52 13.93
N GLY A 2 -10.38 23.62 13.55
CA GLY A 2 -9.32 22.61 13.67
C GLY A 2 -9.55 21.23 13.03
N HIS A 3 -9.17 21.06 11.76
CA HIS A 3 -8.56 19.79 11.36
C HIS A 3 -7.05 20.00 11.50
N LEU A 4 -6.44 19.32 12.47
CA LEU A 4 -5.00 19.13 12.52
C LEU A 4 -4.53 18.65 11.14
N PRO A 5 -3.30 18.95 10.70
CA PRO A 5 -2.74 18.32 9.51
C PRO A 5 -2.67 16.82 9.78
N VAL A 6 -3.69 16.07 9.34
CA VAL A 6 -3.67 14.62 9.38
C VAL A 6 -2.46 14.22 8.57
N ARG A 7 -1.58 13.41 9.17
CA ARG A 7 -0.42 12.87 8.48
C ARG A 7 -0.68 11.40 8.25
N LEU A 8 -0.17 10.89 7.13
CA LEU A 8 -0.19 9.47 6.89
C LEU A 8 0.46 8.70 8.04
N PRO A 9 -0.16 7.60 8.50
CA PRO A 9 0.47 6.68 9.43
C PRO A 9 1.86 6.28 8.96
N ALA A 10 2.78 6.12 9.90
CA ALA A 10 4.17 5.79 9.60
C ALA A 10 4.34 4.54 8.71
N PRO A 11 3.64 3.41 8.93
CA PRO A 11 3.78 2.25 8.04
C PRO A 11 3.30 2.52 6.61
N VAL A 12 2.24 3.31 6.44
CA VAL A 12 1.73 3.68 5.11
C VAL A 12 2.72 4.55 4.33
N ARG A 13 3.30 5.56 5.01
CA ARG A 13 4.35 6.39 4.40
C ARG A 13 5.58 5.55 4.01
N LYS A 14 6.03 4.66 4.89
CA LYS A 14 7.15 3.74 4.61
C LYS A 14 6.84 2.80 3.45
N ALA A 15 5.59 2.32 3.32
CA ALA A 15 5.19 1.47 2.21
C ALA A 15 5.27 2.21 0.88
N ILE A 16 4.76 3.44 0.80
CA ILE A 16 4.85 4.29 -0.39
C ILE A 16 6.33 4.55 -0.75
N ASP A 17 7.17 4.87 0.23
CA ASP A 17 8.60 5.08 0.00
C ASP A 17 9.30 3.82 -0.53
N ALA A 18 8.99 2.65 0.03
CA ALA A 18 9.55 1.38 -0.40
C ALA A 18 9.15 1.05 -1.85
N VAL A 19 7.87 1.23 -2.20
CA VAL A 19 7.39 1.05 -3.59
C VAL A 19 8.11 2.01 -4.54
N ASN A 20 8.18 3.29 -4.19
CA ASN A 20 8.83 4.29 -5.01
C ASN A 20 10.36 4.10 -5.13
N LYS A 21 11.00 3.43 -4.17
CA LYS A 21 12.42 3.04 -4.24
C LYS A 21 12.66 1.70 -4.92
N GLY A 22 11.61 0.92 -5.19
CA GLY A 22 11.74 -0.44 -5.71
C GLY A 22 12.22 -1.45 -4.66
N ASP A 23 11.98 -1.18 -3.37
CA ASP A 23 12.48 -1.99 -2.26
C ASP A 23 11.40 -2.97 -1.76
N THR A 24 11.33 -4.14 -2.41
CA THR A 24 10.38 -5.19 -1.99
C THR A 24 10.62 -5.66 -0.56
N ALA A 25 11.88 -5.71 -0.10
CA ALA A 25 12.19 -6.21 1.23
C ALA A 25 11.64 -5.27 2.32
N ALA A 26 11.86 -3.96 2.16
CA ALA A 26 11.30 -2.95 3.05
C ALA A 26 9.77 -2.92 3.01
N PHE A 27 9.18 -3.09 1.82
CA PHE A 27 7.73 -3.15 1.67
C PHE A 27 7.11 -4.33 2.43
N VAL A 28 7.65 -5.55 2.22
CA VAL A 28 7.14 -6.77 2.87
C VAL A 28 7.32 -6.72 4.39
N ALA A 29 8.41 -6.14 4.89
CA ALA A 29 8.69 -6.03 6.32
C ALA A 29 7.68 -5.17 7.10
N LEU A 30 6.83 -4.40 6.40
CA LEU A 30 5.78 -3.59 7.03
C LEU A 30 4.53 -4.39 7.35
N PHE A 31 4.35 -5.58 6.79
CA PHE A 31 3.15 -6.39 7.04
C PHE A 31 3.29 -7.22 8.32
N SER A 32 2.16 -7.44 8.99
CA SER A 32 2.06 -8.38 10.11
C SER A 32 2.60 -9.76 9.70
N PRO A 33 3.62 -10.32 10.38
CA PRO A 33 4.11 -11.66 10.08
C PRO A 33 3.09 -12.76 10.31
N LYS A 34 2.07 -12.49 11.15
CA LYS A 34 1.04 -13.47 11.54
C LYS A 34 -0.17 -13.45 10.62
N THR A 35 -0.59 -12.27 10.20
CA THR A 35 -1.92 -12.05 9.57
C THR A 35 -1.87 -11.14 8.35
N GLY A 36 -0.67 -10.67 7.96
CA GLY A 36 -0.49 -9.74 6.85
C GLY A 36 -0.91 -10.33 5.52
N TYR A 37 -1.69 -9.58 4.74
CA TYR A 37 -2.05 -9.98 3.37
C TYR A 37 -2.21 -8.78 2.42
N VAL A 38 -2.15 -9.06 1.12
CA VAL A 38 -2.52 -8.12 0.06
C VAL A 38 -3.76 -8.64 -0.66
N SER A 39 -4.74 -7.79 -0.92
CA SER A 39 -5.84 -8.07 -1.85
C SER A 39 -5.68 -7.24 -3.12
N HIS A 40 -5.54 -7.90 -4.27
CA HIS A 40 -5.36 -7.25 -5.56
C HIS A 40 -6.21 -7.93 -6.62
N CYS A 41 -7.10 -7.17 -7.27
CA CYS A 41 -7.96 -7.64 -8.37
C CYS A 41 -8.73 -8.93 -8.03
N GLY A 42 -9.33 -9.00 -6.83
CA GLY A 42 -10.12 -10.14 -6.38
C GLY A 42 -9.32 -11.37 -5.91
N ARG A 43 -7.98 -11.28 -5.90
CA ARG A 43 -7.08 -12.31 -5.34
C ARG A 43 -6.49 -11.83 -4.01
N GLU A 44 -6.19 -12.76 -3.13
CA GLU A 44 -5.52 -12.48 -1.85
C GLU A 44 -4.20 -13.24 -1.73
N PHE A 45 -3.18 -12.55 -1.21
CA PHE A 45 -1.83 -13.05 -1.01
C PHE A 45 -1.50 -12.98 0.47
N HIS A 46 -1.63 -14.11 1.16
CA HIS A 46 -1.50 -14.22 2.62
C HIS A 46 -0.08 -14.60 3.04
N GLY A 47 0.47 -13.84 3.99
CA GLY A 47 1.82 -14.05 4.53
C GLY A 47 2.93 -13.38 3.73
N LEU A 48 4.07 -13.15 4.39
CA LEU A 48 5.17 -12.34 3.85
C LEU A 48 5.75 -12.90 2.54
N ASP A 49 5.84 -14.22 2.40
CA ASP A 49 6.38 -14.85 1.19
C ASP A 49 5.45 -14.70 -0.01
N ALA A 50 4.14 -14.84 0.20
CA ALA A 50 3.14 -14.63 -0.86
C ALA A 50 3.12 -13.16 -1.31
N ILE A 51 3.18 -12.22 -0.35
CA ILE A 51 3.26 -10.78 -0.64
C ILE A 51 4.54 -10.45 -1.40
N ARG A 52 5.68 -11.03 -1.00
CA ARG A 52 6.96 -10.83 -1.69
C ARG A 52 6.90 -11.33 -3.13
N SER A 53 6.39 -12.54 -3.32
CA SER A 53 6.25 -13.13 -4.65
C SER A 53 5.34 -12.28 -5.53
N TRP A 54 4.14 -11.93 -5.05
CA TRP A 54 3.23 -11.04 -5.76
C TRP A 54 3.89 -9.70 -6.11
N SER A 55 4.53 -9.04 -5.14
CA SER A 55 5.12 -7.72 -5.36
C SER A 55 6.22 -7.75 -6.42
N ASN A 56 7.06 -8.79 -6.41
CA ASN A 56 8.11 -8.98 -7.41
C ASN A 56 7.57 -9.25 -8.83
N HIS A 57 6.36 -9.79 -8.97
CA HIS A 57 5.82 -10.13 -10.30
C HIS A 57 4.82 -9.09 -10.81
N GLU A 58 4.07 -8.43 -9.93
CA GLU A 58 2.88 -7.66 -10.31
C GLU A 58 2.90 -6.21 -9.81
N PHE A 59 3.84 -5.82 -8.95
CA PHE A 59 3.83 -4.49 -8.33
C PHE A 59 5.20 -3.80 -8.39
N ILE A 60 6.05 -4.00 -7.39
CA ILE A 60 7.39 -3.39 -7.35
C ILE A 60 8.26 -3.90 -8.51
N GLY A 61 8.15 -5.17 -8.89
CA GLY A 61 8.87 -5.71 -10.05
C GLY A 61 8.45 -5.09 -11.39
N GLN A 62 7.24 -4.54 -11.46
CA GLN A 62 6.75 -3.76 -12.61
C GLN A 62 7.14 -2.27 -12.52
N GLN A 63 8.07 -1.93 -11.63
CA GLN A 63 8.60 -0.58 -11.44
C GLN A 63 7.54 0.48 -11.10
N VAL A 64 6.44 0.05 -10.47
CA VAL A 64 5.33 0.94 -10.09
C VAL A 64 5.84 2.13 -9.27
N LYS A 65 5.35 3.34 -9.63
CA LYS A 65 5.48 4.55 -8.82
C LYS A 65 4.12 5.05 -8.38
N LEU A 66 4.04 5.47 -7.12
CA LEU A 66 2.86 6.06 -6.51
C LEU A 66 3.08 7.55 -6.31
N ARG A 67 2.25 8.37 -6.97
CA ARG A 67 2.18 9.82 -6.72
C ARG A 67 0.89 10.10 -5.95
N VAL A 68 1.02 10.31 -4.64
CA VAL A 68 -0.12 10.56 -3.76
C VAL A 68 -0.74 11.92 -4.09
N ALA A 69 -2.00 11.91 -4.51
CA ALA A 69 -2.78 13.11 -4.77
C ALA A 69 -3.58 13.53 -3.52
N ASN A 70 -4.16 12.57 -2.81
CA ASN A 70 -4.91 12.80 -1.59
C ASN A 70 -4.92 11.56 -0.68
N PHE A 71 -5.33 11.74 0.57
CA PHE A 71 -5.64 10.63 1.46
C PHE A 71 -6.66 11.04 2.52
N TYR A 72 -7.29 10.04 3.12
CA TYR A 72 -8.09 10.21 4.33
C TYR A 72 -7.97 8.98 5.21
N LEU A 73 -8.30 9.16 6.49
CA LEU A 73 -8.38 8.08 7.46
C LEU A 73 -9.85 7.76 7.72
N THR A 74 -10.16 6.49 7.94
CA THR A 74 -11.48 6.05 8.36
C THR A 74 -11.50 5.81 9.87
N ASP A 75 -12.70 5.80 10.47
CA ASP A 75 -12.86 5.56 11.91
C ASP A 75 -12.45 4.13 12.30
N GLU A 76 -12.43 3.20 11.33
CA GLU A 76 -11.99 1.81 11.48
C GLU A 76 -10.46 1.64 11.44
N GLY A 77 -9.70 2.73 11.30
CA GLY A 77 -8.24 2.70 11.27
C GLY A 77 -7.63 2.45 9.89
N ASP A 78 -8.44 2.50 8.83
CA ASP A 78 -7.92 2.42 7.46
C ASP A 78 -7.33 3.76 7.03
N ALA A 79 -6.22 3.72 6.29
CA ALA A 79 -5.72 4.83 5.51
C ALA A 79 -6.02 4.57 4.03
N VAL A 80 -6.85 5.42 3.44
CA VAL A 80 -7.17 5.36 2.00
C VAL A 80 -6.35 6.40 1.27
N ILE A 81 -5.51 5.94 0.34
CA ILE A 81 -4.65 6.77 -0.49
C ILE A 81 -5.24 6.86 -1.89
N ILE A 82 -5.41 8.09 -2.38
CA ILE A 82 -5.72 8.36 -3.78
C ILE A 82 -4.40 8.76 -4.45
N ALA A 83 -3.91 7.93 -5.36
CA ALA A 83 -2.64 8.12 -6.03
C ALA A 83 -2.73 7.90 -7.53
N GLU A 84 -1.91 8.61 -8.29
CA GLU A 84 -1.58 8.20 -9.65
C GLU A 84 -0.57 7.06 -9.57
N VAL A 85 -0.94 5.91 -10.14
CA VAL A 85 -0.09 4.74 -10.30
C VAL A 85 0.55 4.83 -11.67
N VAL A 86 1.88 4.95 -11.70
CA VAL A 86 2.66 4.99 -12.94
C VAL A 86 3.34 3.64 -13.13
N CYS A 87 3.11 3.01 -14.27
CA CYS A 87 3.67 1.71 -14.66
C CYS A 87 3.85 1.69 -16.18
N ASP A 88 5.04 1.33 -16.69
CA ASP A 88 5.36 1.29 -18.13
C ASP A 88 4.94 2.54 -18.93
N GLY A 89 5.06 3.72 -18.32
CA GLY A 89 4.68 5.00 -18.93
C GLY A 89 3.17 5.27 -18.96
N LEU A 90 2.34 4.32 -18.55
CA LEU A 90 0.90 4.53 -18.32
C LEU A 90 0.68 5.08 -16.91
N THR A 91 -0.29 5.98 -16.77
CA THR A 91 -0.69 6.57 -15.49
C THR A 91 -2.17 6.34 -15.27
N SER A 92 -2.54 5.74 -14.15
CA SER A 92 -3.94 5.51 -13.77
C SER A 92 -4.22 5.95 -12.33
N PRO A 93 -5.32 6.67 -12.08
CA PRO A 93 -5.71 7.02 -10.72
C PRO A 93 -6.19 5.76 -10.00
N ASN A 94 -5.63 5.48 -8.82
CA ASN A 94 -6.07 4.40 -7.98
C ASN A 94 -6.24 4.78 -6.51
N ALA A 95 -7.19 4.12 -5.89
CA ALA A 95 -7.41 4.11 -4.45
C ALA A 95 -6.74 2.86 -3.88
N ILE A 96 -5.86 3.07 -2.91
CA ILE A 96 -5.14 2.02 -2.20
C ILE A 96 -5.50 2.15 -0.73
N THR A 97 -6.11 1.11 -0.18
CA THR A 97 -6.51 1.09 1.23
C THR A 97 -5.51 0.28 2.02
N PHE A 98 -5.05 0.83 3.14
CA PHE A 98 -4.16 0.17 4.08
C PHE A 98 -4.84 0.07 5.45
N HIS A 99 -4.94 -1.13 5.99
CA HIS A 99 -5.35 -1.31 7.39
C HIS A 99 -4.11 -1.29 8.29
N VAL A 100 -4.06 -0.33 9.21
CA VAL A 100 -2.90 -0.13 10.10
C VAL A 100 -3.18 -0.77 11.45
N ASP A 101 -2.28 -1.65 11.88
CA ASP A 101 -2.28 -2.27 13.21
C ASP A 101 -0.98 -1.89 13.94
N GLY A 102 -1.06 -0.85 14.76
CA GLY A 102 0.09 -0.26 15.44
C GLY A 102 1.15 0.25 14.46
N GLU A 103 2.33 -0.38 14.47
CA GLU A 103 3.44 -0.03 13.59
C GLU A 103 3.50 -0.85 12.29
N LEU A 104 2.55 -1.77 12.10
CA LEU A 104 2.50 -2.70 10.98
C LEU A 104 1.22 -2.50 10.15
N LEU A 105 1.21 -3.14 8.98
CA LEU A 105 0.06 -3.27 8.11
C LEU A 105 -0.58 -4.63 8.33
N ALA A 106 -1.86 -4.65 8.68
CA ALA A 106 -2.63 -5.90 8.64
C ALA A 106 -2.96 -6.27 7.19
N ASN A 107 -3.30 -5.29 6.35
CA ASN A 107 -3.50 -5.53 4.94
C ASN A 107 -3.31 -4.29 4.06
N MET A 108 -3.13 -4.55 2.77
CA MET A 108 -3.25 -3.58 1.67
C MET A 108 -4.27 -4.11 0.68
N ARG A 109 -5.17 -3.24 0.22
CA ARG A 109 -6.22 -3.59 -0.73
C ARG A 109 -6.23 -2.59 -1.88
N THR A 110 -6.39 -3.11 -3.08
CA THR A 110 -6.65 -2.34 -4.29
C THR A 110 -7.86 -2.92 -5.00
N SER A 111 -8.84 -2.09 -5.30
CA SER A 111 -10.01 -2.50 -6.08
C SER A 111 -9.73 -2.27 -7.58
N PRO A 112 -10.26 -3.12 -8.48
CA PRO A 112 -10.38 -2.72 -9.88
C PRO A 112 -11.31 -1.50 -9.96
N PHE A 113 -10.93 -0.51 -10.78
CA PHE A 113 -11.82 0.59 -11.18
C PHE A 113 -12.74 0.15 -12.30
#